data_AF-A0A371Q452-F1
#
_entry.id   AF-A0A371Q452-F1
#
_cell.length_a   1.000
_cell.length_b   1.000
_cell.length_c   1.000
_cell.angle_alpha   90.00
_cell.angle_beta   90.00
_cell.angle_gamma   90.00
#
_symmetry.space_group_name_H-M   'P 1'
#
loop_
_entity.id
_entity.type
_entity.pdbx_description
1 polymer ?
#
loop_
_entity_poly.entity_id
_entity_poly.type
_entity_poly.pdbx_seq_one_letter_code
_entity_poly.pdbx_strand_id
1 'polypeptide(L)' 'MAPKSGAEQAFFLADSTKVLGAAAICEAPDGRVHADGSGYGTIPCTLADLRKAARLGNVEVRVTVAGGAATKVVEHYRQ' A
#
# COMPACT_ATOMS: atom_id res chain seq x y z
N MET A 1 0.11 5.10 -8.80
CA MET A 1 -0.70 6.07 -8.04
C MET A 1 -0.09 7.43 -8.22
N ALA A 2 -0.85 8.37 -8.78
CA ALA A 2 -0.43 9.75 -8.91
C ALA A 2 -0.87 10.53 -7.65
N PRO A 3 -0.01 11.41 -7.08
CA PRO A 3 -0.45 12.36 -6.07
C PRO A 3 -1.40 13.41 -6.67
N LYS A 4 -2.27 13.99 -5.84
CA LYS A 4 -3.26 15.02 -6.24
C LYS A 4 -2.65 16.34 -6.75
N SER A 5 -1.34 16.52 -6.57
CA SER A 5 -0.50 17.47 -7.31
C SER A 5 0.97 17.09 -7.06
N GLY A 6 1.78 17.06 -8.11
CA GLY A 6 3.19 16.65 -8.07
C GLY A 6 3.51 15.59 -9.13
N ALA A 7 4.79 15.49 -9.51
CA ALA A 7 5.25 14.47 -10.44
C ALA A 7 4.90 13.07 -9.92
N GLU A 8 4.47 12.17 -10.81
CA GLU A 8 4.32 10.76 -10.48
C GLU A 8 5.67 10.23 -9.99
N GLN A 9 5.75 9.95 -8.70
CA GLN A 9 6.96 9.42 -8.08
C GLN A 9 6.99 7.91 -8.28
N ALA A 10 7.81 7.48 -9.23
CA ALA A 10 8.17 6.09 -9.38
C ALA A 10 9.17 5.69 -8.28
N PHE A 11 8.93 4.55 -7.65
CA PHE A 11 9.85 3.94 -6.69
C PHE A 11 10.05 2.47 -7.03
N PHE A 12 11.24 1.94 -6.74
CA PHE A 12 11.50 0.52 -6.86
C PHE A 12 10.95 -0.23 -5.65
N LEU A 13 10.35 -1.40 -5.89
CA LEU A 13 10.03 -2.35 -4.84
C LEU A 13 11.25 -3.26 -4.65
N ALA A 14 11.72 -3.35 -3.42
CA ALA A 14 12.69 -4.36 -3.02
C ALA A 14 11.95 -5.63 -2.57
N ASP A 15 12.61 -6.78 -2.64
CA ASP A 15 12.02 -8.02 -2.10
C ASP A 15 11.78 -7.94 -0.58
N SER A 16 12.50 -7.04 0.11
CA SER A 16 12.33 -6.74 1.53
C SER A 16 11.25 -5.68 1.84
N THR A 17 10.56 -5.14 0.83
CA THR A 17 9.51 -4.14 1.06
C THR A 17 8.38 -4.75 1.88
N LYS A 18 8.13 -4.18 3.07
CA LYS A 18 7.00 -4.57 3.90
C LYS A 18 5.70 -3.94 3.38
N VAL A 19 4.70 -4.77 3.10
CA VAL A 19 3.37 -4.31 2.64
C VAL A 19 2.35 -4.51 3.74
N LEU A 20 1.57 -3.47 4.04
CA LEU A 20 0.42 -3.53 4.93
C LEU A 20 -0.85 -3.07 4.21
N GLY A 21 -1.86 -3.92 4.14
CA GLY A 21 -3.16 -3.64 3.55
C GLY A 21 -4.24 -3.39 4.59
N ALA A 22 -5.35 -2.82 4.12
CA ALA A 22 -6.57 -2.60 4.89
C ALA A 22 -7.76 -3.33 4.25
N ALA A 23 -7.90 -3.21 2.92
CA ALA A 23 -8.93 -3.90 2.14
C ALA A 23 -8.57 -4.01 0.64
N ALA A 24 -8.10 -2.92 0.03
CA ALA A 24 -7.85 -2.86 -1.41
C ALA A 24 -6.56 -3.57 -1.83
N ILE A 25 -5.51 -3.56 -0.99
CA ILE A 25 -4.28 -4.32 -1.25
C ILE A 25 -4.56 -5.81 -1.07
N CYS A 26 -4.97 -6.19 0.14
CA CYS A 26 -5.42 -7.54 0.44
C CYS A 26 -6.54 -7.47 1.48
N GLU A 27 -7.45 -8.44 1.41
CA GLU A 27 -8.54 -8.61 2.37
C GLU A 27 -8.06 -9.50 3.52
N ALA A 28 -8.46 -9.18 4.75
CA ALA A 28 -8.21 -10.06 5.88
C ALA A 28 -9.12 -11.31 5.81
N PRO A 29 -8.72 -12.44 6.42
CA PRO A 29 -9.52 -13.66 6.40
C PRO A 29 -10.94 -13.54 6.98
N ASP A 30 -11.18 -12.53 7.81
CA ASP A 30 -12.48 -12.24 8.42
C ASP A 30 -13.38 -11.33 7.59
N GLY A 31 -12.92 -10.91 6.40
CA GLY A 31 -13.64 -10.06 5.46
C GLY A 31 -13.88 -8.63 5.95
N ARG A 32 -13.11 -8.17 6.94
CA ARG A 32 -13.24 -6.82 7.50
C ARG A 32 -12.12 -5.91 7.00
N VAL A 33 -12.36 -4.61 7.10
CA VAL A 33 -11.33 -3.59 6.92
C VAL A 33 -10.47 -3.53 8.16
N HIS A 34 -9.15 -3.63 7.99
CA HIS A 34 -8.19 -3.53 9.09
C HIS A 34 -7.29 -2.32 8.90
N ALA A 35 -7.70 -1.20 9.46
CA ALA A 35 -6.94 0.04 9.49
C ALA A 35 -6.76 0.54 10.93
N ASP A 36 -5.66 1.24 11.20
CA ASP A 36 -5.45 1.94 12.46
C ASP A 36 -6.33 3.20 12.58
N GLY A 37 -6.28 3.87 13.74
CA GLY A 37 -7.05 5.09 13.98
C GLY A 37 -6.71 6.27 13.06
N SER A 38 -5.67 6.15 12.23
CA SER A 38 -5.27 7.13 11.21
C SER A 38 -5.64 6.68 9.78
N GLY A 39 -6.37 5.57 9.63
CA GLY A 39 -6.80 5.04 8.33
C GLY A 39 -5.73 4.24 7.60
N TYR A 40 -4.68 3.75 8.27
CA TYR A 40 -3.61 2.98 7.63
C TYR A 40 -3.74 1.49 7.87
N GLY A 41 -3.56 0.70 6.81
CA GLY A 41 -3.64 -0.76 6.85
C GLY A 41 -2.71 -1.39 7.87
N THR A 42 -3.20 -2.43 8.56
CA THR A 42 -2.45 -3.16 9.61
C THR A 42 -2.16 -4.60 9.24
N ILE A 43 -2.75 -5.12 8.16
CA ILE A 43 -2.64 -6.53 7.76
C ILE A 43 -1.42 -6.75 6.87
N PRO A 44 -0.53 -7.70 7.18
CA PRO A 44 0.56 -8.08 6.29
C PRO A 44 0.01 -8.62 4.95
N CYS A 45 0.42 -8.00 3.85
CA CYS A 45 0.11 -8.46 2.49
C CYS A 45 1.39 -8.82 1.73
N THR A 46 1.23 -9.47 0.58
CA THR A 46 2.36 -9.81 -0.30
C THR A 46 2.68 -8.68 -1.29
N LEU A 47 3.88 -8.73 -1.88
CA LEU A 47 4.23 -7.87 -3.01
C LEU A 47 3.35 -8.12 -4.25
N ALA A 48 2.86 -9.35 -4.43
CA ALA A 48 1.96 -9.69 -5.52
C ALA A 48 0.60 -9.00 -5.36
N ASP A 49 0.07 -8.96 -4.14
CA ASP A 49 -1.18 -8.25 -3.81
C ASP A 49 -1.05 -6.76 -4.09
N LEU A 50 0.06 -6.14 -3.65
CA LEU A 50 0.35 -4.75 -3.95
C LEU A 50 0.40 -4.48 -5.46
N ARG A 51 1.10 -5.32 -6.23
CA ARG A 51 1.20 -5.17 -7.69
C ARG A 51 -0.17 -5.33 -8.37
N LYS A 52 -1.00 -6.25 -7.91
CA LYS A 52 -2.36 -6.44 -8.40
C LYS A 52 -3.21 -5.20 -8.11
N ALA A 53 -3.23 -4.72 -6.88
CA ALA A 53 -4.00 -3.54 -6.48
C ALA A 53 -3.52 -2.28 -7.22
N ALA A 54 -2.20 -2.13 -7.42
CA ALA A 54 -1.64 -1.03 -8.20
C ALA A 54 -2.09 -1.04 -9.67
N ARG A 55 -2.26 -2.22 -10.28
CA ARG A 55 -2.81 -2.35 -11.65
C ARG A 55 -4.30 -2.03 -11.73
N LEU A 56 -5.06 -2.30 -10.67
CA LEU A 56 -6.47 -1.92 -10.58
C LEU A 56 -6.65 -0.40 -10.39
N GLY A 57 -5.63 0.27 -9.86
CA GLY A 57 -5.59 1.74 -9.78
C GLY A 57 -6.49 2.35 -8.72
N ASN A 58 -7.13 1.55 -7.87
CA ASN A 58 -8.12 1.97 -6.88
C ASN A 58 -7.59 2.00 -5.44
N VAL A 59 -6.28 1.90 -5.26
CA VAL A 59 -5.66 1.94 -3.94
C VAL A 59 -5.01 3.31 -3.73
N GLU A 60 -4.91 3.75 -2.48
CA GLU A 60 -4.05 4.87 -2.05
C GLU A 60 -3.01 4.30 -1.06
N VAL A 61 -1.74 4.70 -1.14
CA VAL A 61 -0.70 4.21 -0.22
C VAL A 61 0.18 5.33 0.32
N ARG A 62 0.70 5.10 1.53
CA ARG A 62 1.89 5.75 2.05
C ARG A 62 3.11 4.87 1.79
N VAL A 63 4.14 5.46 1.21
CA VAL A 63 5.40 4.76 0.90
C VAL A 63 6.53 5.34 1.73
N THR A 64 7.29 4.48 2.40
CA THR A 64 8.55 4.83 3.03
C THR A 64 9.67 4.39 2.10
N VAL A 65 10.52 5.33 1.69
CA VAL A 65 11.65 5.10 0.79
C VAL A 65 12.95 5.27 1.56
N ALA A 66 13.89 4.34 1.41
CA ALA A 66 15.24 4.45 1.92
C ALA A 66 16.22 3.94 0.87
N GLY A 67 17.32 4.67 0.62
CA GLY A 67 18.31 4.28 -0.38
C GLY A 67 17.75 4.17 -1.81
N GLY A 68 16.69 4.92 -2.13
CA GLY A 68 16.04 4.89 -3.46
C GLY A 68 15.05 3.74 -3.69
N ALA A 69 14.86 2.85 -2.73
CA ALA A 69 13.89 1.76 -2.79
C ALA A 69 12.83 1.88 -1.69
N ALA A 70 11.61 1.40 -1.97
CA ALA A 70 10.55 1.31 -0.97
C ALA A 70 10.92 0.27 0.09
N THR A 71 10.92 0.65 1.35
CA THR A 71 11.10 -0.27 2.49
C THR A 71 9.75 -0.64 3.12
N LYS A 72 8.75 0.24 2.99
CA LYS A 72 7.39 0.00 3.49
C LYS A 72 6.35 0.63 2.58
N VAL A 73 5.28 -0.10 2.31
CA VAL A 73 4.08 0.38 1.61
C VAL A 73 2.88 0.06 2.48
N VAL A 74 2.07 1.08 2.79
CA VAL A 74 0.91 0.94 3.66
C VAL A 74 -0.30 1.51 2.96
N GLU A 75 -1.36 0.71 2.83
CA GLU A 75 -2.65 1.17 2.33
C GLU A 75 -3.18 2.31 3.19
N HIS A 76 -3.63 3.37 2.53
CA HIS A 76 -4.40 4.43 3.14
C HIS A 76 -5.86 4.22 2.77
N TYR A 77 -6.62 3.69 3.72
CA TYR A 77 -8.05 3.44 3.56
C TYR A 77 -8.81 4.73 3.86
N ARG A 78 -9.33 5.38 2.81
CA ARG A 78 -10.28 6.48 2.97
C ARG A 78 -11.70 5.92 2.97
N GLN A 79 -12.43 6.22 4.05
CA GLN A 79 -13.89 6.09 4.10
C GLN A 79 -14.56 7.25 3.37
#